data_AF-A0A522ANI1-F1
#
_entry.id   AF-A0A522ANI1-F1
#
_cell.length_a   1.000
_cell.length_b   1.000
_cell.length_c   1.000
_cell.angle_alpha   90.00
_cell.angle_beta   90.00
_cell.angle_gamma   90.00
#
_symmetry.space_group_name_H-M   'P 1'
#
loop_
_entity.id
_entity.type
_entity.pdbx_description
1 polymer ?
#
loop_
_entity_poly.entity_id
_entity_poly.type
_entity_poly.pdbx_seq_one_letter_code
_entity_poly.pdbx_strand_id
1 'polypeptide(L)'
;MPRRFLLSCSLILLVSGAAYAATLKIQPGLWEAVWTSTNPLTGEAITDRRTECVRTADFNPRQLLKQTQGCTVVKEVLNGNKLDFSLMCGVEGGPKTRVDGDFQTGGKAGNGHVRTNVSFGTMAVQMDTKVATRRVGDC
;
A
#
# COMPACT_ATOMS: atom_id res chain seq x y z
N MET A 1 -66.31 -4.44 -21.53
CA MET A 1 -65.38 -5.57 -21.34
C MET A 1 -63.98 -5.01 -21.08
N PRO A 2 -63.29 -5.40 -19.99
CA PRO A 2 -62.09 -4.73 -19.51
C PRO A 2 -60.82 -5.38 -20.07
N ARG A 3 -59.82 -4.59 -20.49
CA ARG A 3 -58.47 -5.10 -20.70
C ARG A 3 -57.50 -4.35 -19.79
N ARG A 4 -57.31 -4.95 -18.60
CA ARG A 4 -56.37 -4.55 -17.57
C ARG A 4 -54.95 -4.73 -18.13
N PHE A 5 -54.28 -3.63 -18.47
CA PHE A 5 -52.85 -3.63 -18.71
C PHE A 5 -52.15 -3.41 -17.37
N LEU A 6 -51.69 -4.52 -16.77
CA LEU A 6 -50.82 -4.51 -15.60
C LEU A 6 -49.43 -4.02 -16.06
N LEU A 7 -49.18 -2.72 -15.89
CA LEU A 7 -47.85 -2.13 -16.03
C LEU A 7 -47.01 -2.55 -14.81
N SER A 8 -46.24 -3.62 -14.99
CA SER A 8 -45.27 -4.11 -14.01
C SER A 8 -44.08 -3.14 -13.96
N CYS A 9 -44.06 -2.26 -12.96
CA CYS A 9 -42.92 -1.40 -12.63
C CYS A 9 -41.78 -2.24 -12.05
N SER A 10 -40.88 -2.73 -12.91
CA SER A 10 -39.60 -3.31 -12.47
C SER A 10 -38.65 -2.19 -12.06
N LEU A 11 -38.69 -1.80 -10.79
CA LEU A 11 -37.73 -0.88 -10.18
C LEU A 11 -36.39 -1.60 -9.98
N ILE A 12 -35.48 -1.46 -10.96
CA ILE A 12 -34.10 -1.95 -10.85
C ILE A 12 -33.36 -1.01 -9.87
N LEU A 13 -33.26 -1.43 -8.61
CA LEU A 13 -32.40 -0.81 -7.61
C LEU A 13 -30.94 -1.09 -7.98
N LEU A 14 -30.33 -0.16 -8.73
CA LEU A 14 -28.88 -0.07 -8.87
C LEU A 14 -28.28 0.33 -7.51
N VAL A 15 -27.98 -0.66 -6.68
CA VAL A 15 -27.07 -0.49 -5.55
C VAL A 15 -25.70 -0.15 -6.14
N SER A 16 -25.45 1.15 -6.27
CA SER A 16 -24.15 1.69 -6.59
C SER A 16 -23.28 1.49 -5.36
N GLY A 17 -22.69 0.29 -5.25
CA GLY A 17 -21.70 -0.02 -4.22
C GLY A 17 -20.54 0.93 -4.39
N ALA A 18 -20.53 1.99 -3.59
CA ALA A 18 -19.44 2.93 -3.59
C ALA A 18 -18.18 2.19 -3.18
N ALA A 19 -17.24 2.06 -4.11
CA ALA A 19 -15.92 1.53 -3.86
C ALA A 19 -15.13 2.58 -3.06
N TYR A 20 -15.36 2.66 -1.75
CA TYR A 20 -14.55 3.48 -0.86
C TYR A 20 -13.16 2.84 -0.84
N ALA A 21 -12.17 3.54 -1.41
CA ALA A 21 -10.78 3.12 -1.32
C ALA A 21 -10.40 3.06 0.16
N ALA A 22 -9.92 1.90 0.59
CA ALA A 22 -9.58 1.67 1.98
C ALA A 22 -8.37 2.54 2.36
N THR A 23 -8.50 3.44 3.34
CA THR A 23 -7.44 4.37 3.78
C THR A 23 -6.96 4.05 5.19
N LEU A 24 -5.65 4.20 5.42
CA LEU A 24 -5.09 4.16 6.77
C LEU A 24 -5.29 5.51 7.44
N LYS A 25 -5.93 5.50 8.62
CA LYS A 25 -6.15 6.70 9.42
C LYS A 25 -4.88 7.09 10.17
N ILE A 26 -4.37 8.29 9.89
CA ILE A 26 -3.18 8.87 10.54
C ILE A 26 -3.44 10.33 10.93
N GLN A 27 -2.67 10.86 11.86
CA GLN A 27 -2.77 12.28 12.24
C GLN A 27 -1.91 13.17 11.32
N PRO A 28 -2.45 14.25 10.74
CA PRO A 28 -1.64 15.24 10.02
C PRO A 28 -0.54 15.86 10.88
N GLY A 29 0.56 16.26 10.25
CA GLY A 29 1.71 16.90 10.90
C GLY A 29 3.04 16.53 10.25
N LEU A 30 4.14 16.83 10.94
CA LEU A 30 5.47 16.43 10.55
C LEU A 30 5.69 14.97 10.98
N TRP A 31 6.05 14.11 10.02
CA TRP A 31 6.31 12.69 10.25
C TRP A 31 7.74 12.36 9.92
N GLU A 32 8.35 11.52 10.76
CA GLU A 32 9.64 10.88 10.51
C GLU A 32 9.39 9.41 10.18
N ALA A 33 10.07 8.93 9.15
CA ALA A 33 10.12 7.54 8.76
C ALA A 33 11.58 7.07 8.73
N VAL A 34 11.82 5.88 9.27
CA VAL A 34 13.12 5.22 9.36
C VAL A 34 13.01 3.86 8.68
N TRP A 35 13.83 3.64 7.66
CA TRP A 35 13.92 2.38 6.93
C TRP A 35 15.25 1.73 7.26
N THR A 36 15.22 0.49 7.75
CA THR A 36 16.43 -0.30 7.99
C THR A 36 16.40 -1.51 7.08
N SER A 37 17.29 -1.55 6.11
CA SER A 37 17.43 -2.65 5.14
C SER A 37 18.70 -3.44 5.44
N THR A 38 18.61 -4.76 5.41
CA THR A 38 19.79 -5.61 5.54
C THR A 38 20.33 -5.97 4.15
N ASN A 39 21.62 -5.71 3.91
CA ASN A 39 22.28 -6.16 2.69
C ASN A 39 22.40 -7.69 2.71
N PRO A 40 21.81 -8.40 1.74
CA PRO A 40 21.79 -9.86 1.74
C PRO A 40 23.16 -10.51 1.46
N LEU A 41 24.13 -9.77 0.94
CA LEU A 41 25.47 -10.27 0.63
C LEU A 41 26.45 -10.08 1.79
N THR A 42 26.38 -8.95 2.49
CA THR A 42 27.33 -8.60 3.56
C THR A 42 26.75 -8.75 4.96
N GLY A 43 25.42 -8.84 5.09
CA GLY A 43 24.72 -8.82 6.38
C GLY A 43 24.66 -7.44 7.06
N GLU A 44 25.25 -6.42 6.45
CA GLU A 44 25.28 -5.07 6.98
C GLU A 44 23.90 -4.41 6.93
N ALA A 45 23.52 -3.71 8.00
CA ALA A 45 22.27 -2.96 8.06
C ALA A 45 22.49 -1.51 7.62
N ILE A 46 21.75 -1.08 6.60
CA ILE A 46 21.74 0.30 6.11
C ILE A 46 20.45 0.96 6.58
N THR A 47 20.57 2.13 7.21
CA THR A 47 19.43 2.89 7.71
C THR A 47 19.28 4.21 6.96
N ASP A 48 18.08 4.46 6.44
CA ASP A 48 17.67 5.74 5.85
C ASP A 48 16.61 6.40 6.72
N ARG A 49 16.65 7.72 6.83
CA ARG A 49 15.68 8.50 7.60
C ARG A 49 15.18 9.66 6.77
N ARG A 50 13.87 9.83 6.71
CA ARG A 50 13.22 10.94 6.01
C ARG A 50 12.15 11.56 6.88
N THR A 51 11.99 12.86 6.72
CA THR A 51 10.98 13.64 7.41
C THR A 51 10.14 14.36 6.37
N GLU A 52 8.82 14.25 6.48
CA GLU A 52 7.88 14.85 5.53
C GLU A 52 6.65 15.40 6.24
N CYS A 53 6.13 16.53 5.75
CA CYS A 53 4.87 17.08 6.20
C CYS A 53 3.70 16.32 5.55
N VAL A 54 2.95 15.58 6.36
CA VAL A 54 1.74 14.87 5.94
C VAL A 54 0.53 15.74 6.25
N ARG A 55 -0.17 16.20 5.20
CA ARG A 55 -1.31 17.11 5.33
C ARG A 55 -2.67 16.41 5.36
N THR A 56 -2.74 15.15 4.95
CA THR A 56 -3.99 14.38 4.90
C THR A 56 -4.07 13.40 6.08
N ALA A 57 -5.25 13.29 6.67
CA ALA A 57 -5.51 12.31 7.74
C ALA A 57 -5.72 10.88 7.21
N ASP A 58 -5.77 10.75 5.89
CA ASP A 58 -5.92 9.52 5.15
C ASP A 58 -4.64 9.28 4.35
N PHE A 59 -3.92 8.21 4.69
CA PHE A 59 -2.86 7.69 3.85
C PHE A 59 -3.47 6.67 2.90
N ASN A 60 -3.44 6.96 1.60
CA ASN A 60 -3.89 6.04 0.57
C ASN A 60 -2.69 5.26 0.04
N PRO A 61 -2.54 3.98 0.41
CA PRO A 61 -1.41 3.18 -0.03
C PRO A 61 -1.41 3.01 -1.55
N ARG A 62 -2.58 2.98 -2.21
CA ARG A 62 -2.67 2.91 -3.67
C ARG A 62 -1.99 4.09 -4.35
N GLN A 63 -2.00 5.26 -3.73
CA GLN A 63 -1.37 6.43 -4.34
C GLN A 63 0.16 6.30 -4.33
N LEU A 64 0.72 5.78 -3.23
CA LEU A 64 2.13 5.43 -3.14
C LEU A 64 2.49 4.32 -4.13
N LEU A 65 1.68 3.25 -4.19
CA LEU A 65 1.94 2.08 -5.02
C LEU A 65 1.73 2.36 -6.53
N LYS A 66 0.82 3.26 -6.91
CA LYS A 66 0.59 3.70 -8.30
C LYS A 66 1.65 4.65 -8.82
N GLN A 67 2.37 5.34 -7.94
CA GLN A 67 3.47 6.22 -8.33
C GLN A 67 4.73 5.44 -8.74
N THR A 68 4.79 4.14 -8.46
CA THR A 68 5.91 3.28 -8.87
C THR A 68 5.72 2.80 -10.31
N GLN A 69 6.33 3.51 -11.26
CA GLN A 69 6.32 3.11 -12.67
C GLN A 69 6.82 1.67 -12.84
N GLY A 70 6.12 0.89 -13.69
CA GLY A 70 6.47 -0.51 -13.96
C GLY A 70 6.02 -1.51 -12.89
N CYS A 71 5.21 -1.10 -11.91
CA CYS A 71 4.64 -1.98 -10.89
C CYS A 71 3.12 -2.16 -11.03
N THR A 72 2.66 -3.40 -10.89
CA THR A 72 1.24 -3.78 -10.81
C THR A 72 0.91 -4.21 -9.39
N VAL A 73 -0.19 -3.70 -8.83
CA VAL A 73 -0.73 -4.15 -7.54
C VAL A 73 -1.36 -5.54 -7.71
N VAL A 74 -0.85 -6.53 -7.00
CA VAL A 74 -1.37 -7.92 -7.01
C VAL A 74 -2.29 -8.19 -5.83
N LYS A 75 -1.99 -7.58 -4.68
CA LYS A 75 -2.79 -7.71 -3.46
C LYS A 75 -2.80 -6.38 -2.71
N GLU A 76 -3.95 -6.06 -2.17
CA GLU A 76 -4.13 -4.98 -1.22
C GLU A 76 -5.28 -5.36 -0.30
N VAL A 77 -4.98 -5.52 0.98
CA VAL A 77 -5.97 -5.85 2.00
C VAL A 77 -5.78 -4.87 3.15
N LEU A 78 -6.78 -4.03 3.38
CA LEU A 78 -6.86 -3.22 4.58
C LEU A 78 -7.78 -3.90 5.60
N ASN A 79 -7.28 -4.12 6.80
CA ASN A 79 -8.06 -4.60 7.93
C ASN A 79 -7.83 -3.69 9.14
N GLY A 80 -8.81 -2.83 9.42
CA GLY A 80 -8.71 -1.83 10.48
C GLY A 80 -7.54 -0.87 10.26
N ASN A 81 -6.51 -0.99 11.09
CA ASN A 81 -5.31 -0.17 11.08
C ASN A 81 -4.09 -0.84 10.43
N LYS A 82 -4.27 -2.03 9.83
CA LYS A 82 -3.22 -2.78 9.15
C LYS A 82 -3.50 -2.89 7.65
N LEU A 83 -2.48 -2.64 6.85
CA LEU A 83 -2.43 -2.87 5.43
C LEU A 83 -1.47 -4.03 5.14
N ASP A 84 -1.91 -5.00 4.35
CA ASP A 84 -1.05 -5.98 3.69
C ASP A 84 -1.11 -5.74 2.17
N PHE A 85 0.04 -5.60 1.52
CA PHE A 85 0.12 -5.34 0.08
C PHE A 85 1.13 -6.23 -0.62
N SER A 86 0.93 -6.43 -1.92
CA SER A 86 1.87 -7.10 -2.79
C SER A 86 1.90 -6.44 -4.16
N LEU A 87 3.11 -6.19 -4.66
CA LEU A 87 3.38 -5.66 -5.98
C LEU A 87 4.19 -6.64 -6.81
N MET A 88 3.92 -6.64 -8.11
CA MET A 88 4.81 -7.19 -9.13
C MET A 88 5.33 -6.05 -9.98
N CYS A 89 6.64 -5.83 -9.92
CA CYS A 89 7.34 -4.84 -10.71
C CYS A 89 8.21 -5.53 -11.76
N GLY A 90 8.27 -4.95 -12.94
CA GLY A 90 9.13 -5.46 -14.01
C GLY A 90 9.03 -4.61 -15.25
N VAL A 91 10.09 -4.65 -16.04
CA VAL A 91 10.13 -4.10 -17.39
C VAL A 91 10.43 -5.24 -18.37
N GLU A 92 9.97 -5.12 -19.60
CA GLU A 92 10.22 -6.13 -20.62
C GLU A 92 11.73 -6.36 -20.81
N GLY A 93 12.16 -7.62 -20.75
CA GLY A 93 13.59 -7.99 -20.81
C GLY A 93 14.42 -7.72 -19.55
N GLY A 94 13.82 -7.15 -18.49
CA GLY A 94 14.52 -6.82 -17.23
C GLY A 94 14.27 -7.80 -16.08
N PRO A 95 14.85 -7.51 -14.90
CA PRO A 95 14.57 -8.25 -13.67
C PRO A 95 13.09 -8.20 -13.29
N LYS A 96 12.58 -9.30 -12.75
CA LYS A 96 11.25 -9.35 -12.13
C LYS A 96 11.41 -9.11 -10.63
N THR A 97 10.62 -8.20 -10.10
CA THR A 97 10.68 -7.82 -8.69
C THR A 97 9.33 -8.02 -8.02
N ARG A 98 9.30 -8.81 -6.94
CA ARG A 98 8.16 -8.92 -6.05
C ARG A 98 8.38 -8.10 -4.81
N VAL A 99 7.40 -7.27 -4.44
CA VAL A 99 7.42 -6.51 -3.19
C VAL A 99 6.23 -6.94 -2.38
N ASP A 100 6.45 -7.65 -1.29
CA ASP A 100 5.41 -7.97 -0.31
C ASP A 100 5.64 -7.12 0.93
N GLY A 101 4.60 -6.50 1.46
CA GLY A 101 4.76 -5.70 2.66
C GLY A 101 3.53 -5.64 3.52
N ASP A 102 3.76 -5.32 4.78
CA ASP A 102 2.72 -4.99 5.74
C ASP A 102 3.06 -3.69 6.44
N PHE A 103 2.02 -2.96 6.83
CA PHE A 103 2.14 -1.72 7.57
C PHE A 103 0.97 -1.60 8.54
N GLN A 104 1.26 -1.26 9.78
CA GLN A 104 0.27 -1.01 10.81
C GLN A 104 0.47 0.36 11.46
N THR A 105 -0.61 1.05 11.81
CA THR A 105 -0.57 2.36 12.46
C THR A 105 -1.38 2.41 13.75
N GLY A 106 -0.86 3.11 14.75
CA GLY A 106 -1.59 3.55 15.95
C GLY A 106 -2.03 5.01 15.87
N GLY A 107 -2.08 5.61 14.67
CA GLY A 107 -2.49 7.00 14.42
C GLY A 107 -1.36 8.04 14.58
N LYS A 108 -0.50 7.91 15.59
CA LYS A 108 0.70 8.78 15.80
C LYS A 108 2.03 8.10 15.51
N ALA A 109 2.01 6.78 15.40
CA ALA A 109 3.17 5.97 15.08
C ALA A 109 2.71 4.78 14.23
N GLY A 110 3.65 4.18 13.52
CA GLY A 110 3.38 3.00 12.73
C GLY A 110 4.65 2.24 12.44
N ASN A 111 4.48 0.99 12.06
CA ASN A 111 5.56 0.06 11.84
C ASN A 111 5.15 -0.89 10.72
N GLY A 112 6.13 -1.31 9.94
CA GLY A 112 5.91 -2.18 8.81
C GLY A 112 7.14 -2.96 8.45
N HIS A 113 6.93 -3.92 7.57
CA HIS A 113 7.97 -4.74 7.02
C HIS A 113 7.75 -4.85 5.52
N VAL A 114 8.83 -4.74 4.75
CA VAL A 114 8.82 -4.87 3.31
C VAL A 114 9.86 -5.89 2.92
N ARG A 115 9.43 -6.92 2.19
CA ARG A 115 10.28 -7.92 1.58
C ARG A 115 10.29 -7.72 0.08
N THR A 116 11.47 -7.49 -0.46
CA THR A 116 11.69 -7.32 -1.89
C THR A 116 12.46 -8.52 -2.42
N ASN A 117 11.87 -9.26 -3.35
CA ASN A 117 12.52 -10.35 -4.07
C ASN A 117 12.80 -9.89 -5.49
N VAL A 118 14.07 -9.82 -5.87
CA VAL A 118 14.50 -9.49 -7.22
C VAL A 118 15.03 -10.76 -7.88
N SER A 119 14.50 -11.11 -9.05
CA SER A 119 14.92 -12.26 -9.83
C SER A 119 15.43 -11.83 -11.20
N PHE A 120 16.63 -12.29 -11.56
CA PHE A 120 17.27 -12.04 -12.85
C PHE A 120 17.92 -13.33 -13.37
N GLY A 121 17.36 -13.90 -14.43
CA GLY A 121 17.78 -15.21 -14.93
C GLY A 121 17.60 -16.30 -13.86
N THR A 122 18.69 -17.00 -13.53
CA THR A 122 18.73 -18.04 -12.48
C THR A 122 19.06 -17.49 -11.10
N MET A 123 19.41 -16.20 -10.98
CA MET A 123 19.75 -15.57 -9.71
C MET A 123 18.51 -14.95 -9.06
N ALA A 124 18.40 -15.09 -7.74
CA ALA A 124 17.38 -14.42 -6.94
C ALA A 124 18.02 -13.81 -5.70
N VAL A 125 17.62 -12.57 -5.38
CA VAL A 125 18.08 -11.83 -4.21
C VAL A 125 16.85 -11.38 -3.42
N GLN A 126 16.83 -11.68 -2.13
CA GLN A 126 15.82 -11.18 -1.21
C GLN A 126 16.41 -10.08 -0.33
N MET A 127 15.67 -8.99 -0.16
CA MET A 127 15.98 -7.92 0.76
C MET A 127 14.83 -7.74 1.74
N ASP A 128 15.13 -7.68 3.03
CA ASP A 128 14.17 -7.41 4.09
C ASP A 128 14.43 -6.00 4.65
N THR A 129 13.37 -5.20 4.68
CA THR A 129 13.39 -3.79 5.13
C THR A 129 12.36 -3.61 6.23
N LYS A 130 12.80 -3.16 7.40
CA LYS A 130 11.91 -2.70 8.48
C LYS A 130 11.62 -1.22 8.32
N VAL A 131 10.38 -0.82 8.56
CA VAL A 131 9.94 0.56 8.50
C VAL A 131 9.36 0.95 9.86
N ALA A 132 9.83 2.04 10.44
CA ALA A 132 9.24 2.66 11.63
C ALA A 132 8.86 4.11 11.29
N THR A 133 7.70 4.54 11.73
CA THR A 133 7.17 5.88 11.48
C THR A 133 6.63 6.50 12.76
N ARG A 134 6.80 7.80 12.93
CA ARG A 134 6.22 8.54 14.05
C ARG A 134 5.94 9.99 13.67
N ARG A 135 4.87 10.55 14.22
CA ARG A 135 4.62 11.98 14.19
C ARG A 135 5.60 12.67 15.14
N VAL A 136 6.33 13.65 14.62
CA VAL A 136 7.36 14.39 15.37
C VAL A 136 6.93 15.81 15.73
N GLY A 137 5.85 16.32 15.13
CA GLY A 137 5.33 17.65 15.44
C GLY A 137 4.27 18.10 14.45
N ASP A 138 3.98 19.40 14.49
CA ASP A 138 3.20 20.06 13.46
C ASP A 138 4.10 20.35 12.25
N CYS A 139 3.49 20.54 11.08
CA CYS A 139 4.15 21.25 10.00
C CYS A 139 4.10 22.76 10.31
#